data_AF-A0A1G1VLA0-F1
#
_entry.id   AF-A0A1G1VLA0-F1
#
_cell.length_a   1.000
_cell.length_b   1.000
_cell.length_c   1.000
_cell.angle_alpha   90.00
_cell.angle_beta   90.00
_cell.angle_gamma   90.00
#
_symmetry.space_group_name_H-M   'P 1'
#
loop_
_entity.id
_entity.type
_entity.pdbx_description
1 polymer ?
#
loop_
_entity_poly.entity_id
_entity_poly.type
_entity_poly.pdbx_seq_one_letter_code
_entity_poly.pdbx_strand_id
1 'polypeptide(L)' 'MENEICPILIGYSDQTPQPNPKEVEAIKWIDWNDWLNEIKSHPHHYSPWCIEETQIISTKTSLF' A
#
# COMPACT_ATOMS: atom_id res chain seq x y z
N MET A 1 -18.78 0.65 1.52
CA MET A 1 -18.20 -0.53 2.17
C MET A 1 -18.20 -1.62 1.11
N GLU A 2 -17.02 -2.08 0.72
CA GLU A 2 -16.88 -3.26 -0.15
C GLU A 2 -17.00 -4.51 0.73
N ASN A 3 -17.35 -5.65 0.13
CA ASN A 3 -17.64 -6.88 0.86
C ASN A 3 -17.03 -8.07 0.11
N GLU A 4 -15.73 -8.24 0.32
CA GLU A 4 -14.89 -9.15 -0.46
C GLU A 4 -13.95 -9.94 0.45
N ILE A 5 -13.52 -11.11 -0.04
CA ILE A 5 -12.38 -11.83 0.54
C ILE A 5 -11.14 -11.31 -0.20
N CYS A 6 -10.25 -10.60 0.49
CA CYS A 6 -9.07 -9.96 -0.10
C CYS A 6 -7.76 -10.63 0.36
N PRO A 7 -7.15 -11.52 -0.43
CA PRO A 7 -5.80 -12.02 -0.17
C PRO A 7 -4.75 -10.93 -0.42
N ILE A 8 -3.84 -10.74 0.54
CA ILE A 8 -2.73 -9.80 0.40
C ILE A 8 -1.56 -10.48 -0.33
N LEU A 9 -1.12 -9.88 -1.44
CA LEU A 9 0.00 -10.36 -2.26
C LEU A 9 1.15 -9.34 -2.24
N ILE A 10 2.39 -9.83 -2.20
CA ILE A 10 3.60 -9.00 -2.25
C ILE A 10 4.39 -9.41 -3.50
N GLY A 11 4.79 -8.42 -4.30
CA GLY A 11 5.62 -8.59 -5.48
C GLY A 11 6.84 -7.68 -5.44
N TYR A 12 7.88 -8.07 -6.18
CA TYR A 12 9.12 -7.30 -6.31
C TYR A 12 9.38 -7.02 -7.79
N SER A 13 9.85 -5.81 -8.09
CA SER A 13 10.21 -5.41 -9.45
C SER A 13 11.26 -4.31 -9.38
N ASP A 14 12.19 -4.33 -10.33
CA ASP A 14 13.14 -3.25 -10.61
C ASP A 14 12.68 -2.37 -11.79
N GLN A 15 11.51 -2.67 -12.37
CA GLN A 15 10.96 -1.92 -13.49
C GLN A 15 10.27 -0.64 -13.02
N THR A 16 10.39 0.43 -13.81
CA THR A 16 9.63 1.66 -13.59
C THR A 16 8.17 1.47 -14.00
N PRO A 17 7.17 1.72 -13.13
CA PRO A 17 5.76 1.55 -13.47
C PRO A 17 5.32 2.47 -14.62
N GLN A 18 4.53 1.95 -15.55
CA GLN A 18 3.90 2.70 -16.65
C GLN A 18 2.38 2.54 -16.61
N PRO A 19 1.68 3.21 -15.68
CA PRO A 19 0.25 2.99 -15.49
C PRO A 19 -0.61 3.66 -16.57
N ASN A 20 -1.84 3.17 -16.75
CA ASN A 20 -2.83 3.82 -17.58
C ASN A 20 -3.35 5.09 -16.88
N PRO A 21 -3.24 6.30 -17.47
CA PRO A 21 -3.66 7.55 -16.84
C PRO A 21 -5.17 7.67 -16.62
N LYS A 22 -5.99 6.80 -17.21
CA LYS A 22 -7.43 6.72 -16.91
C LYS A 22 -7.72 6.02 -15.58
N GLU A 23 -6.78 5.24 -15.06
CA GLU A 23 -6.94 4.42 -13.86
C GLU A 23 -6.09 4.93 -12.68
N VAL A 24 -4.89 5.46 -12.96
CA VAL A 24 -3.94 5.90 -11.93
C VAL A 24 -3.54 7.35 -12.17
N GLU A 25 -3.81 8.20 -11.19
CA GLU A 25 -3.48 9.63 -11.24
C GLU A 25 -1.99 9.90 -10.99
N ALA A 26 -1.39 9.26 -9.98
CA ALA A 26 -0.01 9.49 -9.58
C ALA A 26 0.61 8.23 -8.94
N ILE A 27 1.94 8.15 -8.99
CA ILE A 27 2.73 7.09 -8.34
C ILE A 27 3.87 7.70 -7.53
N LYS A 28 4.20 7.05 -6.41
CA LYS A 28 5.42 7.32 -5.64
C LYS A 28 6.00 6.01 -5.13
N TRP A 29 7.33 5.89 -5.18
CA TRP A 29 8.06 4.91 -4.38
C TRP A 29 8.35 5.53 -3.02
N ILE A 30 8.18 4.75 -1.95
CA ILE A 30 8.38 5.19 -0.57
C ILE A 30 9.09 4.09 0.21
N ASP A 31 9.99 4.47 1.12
CA ASP A 31 10.58 3.52 2.06
C ASP A 31 9.49 2.97 2.98
N TRP A 32 9.60 1.68 3.34
CA TRP A 32 8.57 1.05 4.15
C TRP A 32 8.37 1.71 5.52
N ASN A 33 9.45 2.13 6.19
CA ASN A 33 9.33 2.79 7.49
C ASN A 33 8.72 4.18 7.37
N ASP A 34 9.05 4.91 6.30
CA ASP A 34 8.43 6.20 6.01
C ASP A 34 6.94 6.04 5.70
N TRP A 35 6.56 4.99 4.96
CA TRP A 35 5.17 4.64 4.72
C TRP A 35 4.40 4.37 6.03
N LEU A 36 4.97 3.59 6.94
CA LEU A 36 4.36 3.31 8.25
C LEU A 36 4.14 4.59 9.08
N ASN A 37 5.03 5.57 8.97
CA ASN A 37 4.87 6.88 9.62
C ASN A 37 3.82 7.75 8.90
N GLU A 38 3.79 7.69 7.57
CA GLU A 38 2.87 8.46 6.76
C GLU A 38 1.41 8.07 7.01
N ILE A 39 1.09 6.77 7.02
CA ILE A 39 -0.29 6.31 7.26
C ILE A 39 -0.79 6.60 8.67
N LYS A 40 0.12 6.67 9.66
CA LYS A 40 -0.22 7.07 11.03
C LYS A 40 -0.52 8.57 11.12
N SER A 41 0.20 9.37 10.35
CA SER A 41 0.08 10.83 10.36
C SER A 41 -1.12 11.32 9.53
N HIS A 42 -1.46 10.59 8.47
CA HIS A 42 -2.50 10.99 7.50
C HIS A 42 -3.46 9.84 7.14
N PRO A 43 -4.16 9.22 8.12
CA PRO A 43 -4.97 8.04 7.87
C PRO A 43 -6.16 8.29 6.92
N HIS A 44 -6.59 9.54 6.73
CA HIS A 44 -7.73 9.84 5.85
C HIS A 44 -7.36 10.05 4.38
N HIS A 45 -6.06 10.04 4.04
CA HIS A 45 -5.60 10.21 2.66
C HIS A 45 -5.61 8.89 1.87
N TYR A 46 -5.78 7.77 2.55
CA TYR A 46 -5.66 6.43 1.98
C TYR A 46 -6.98 5.67 2.10
N SER A 47 -7.18 4.66 1.24
CA SER A 47 -8.36 3.80 1.35
C SER A 47 -8.32 3.02 2.66
N PRO A 48 -9.49 2.66 3.24
CA PRO A 48 -9.54 1.82 4.44
C PRO A 48 -8.75 0.52 4.26
N TRP A 49 -8.87 -0.12 3.09
CA TRP A 49 -8.18 -1.35 2.72
C TRP A 49 -6.66 -1.20 2.79
N CYS A 50 -6.11 -0.12 2.23
CA CYS A 50 -4.68 0.15 2.22
C CYS A 50 -4.10 0.23 3.65
N ILE A 51 -4.85 0.82 4.58
CA ILE A 51 -4.44 0.96 5.99
C ILE A 51 -4.51 -0.38 6.71
N GLU A 52 -5.62 -1.11 6.57
CA GLU A 52 -5.83 -2.41 7.21
C GLU A 52 -4.78 -3.44 6.74
N GLU A 53 -4.56 -3.53 5.43
CA GLU A 53 -3.59 -4.46 4.84
C GLU A 53 -2.15 -4.10 5.24
N THR A 54 -1.81 -2.81 5.29
CA THR A 54 -0.49 -2.37 5.81
C THR A 54 -0.27 -2.82 7.24
N GLN A 55 -1.28 -2.69 8.11
CA GLN A 55 -1.18 -3.14 9.51
C GLN A 55 -0.98 -4.65 9.60
N ILE A 56 -1.71 -5.42 8.79
CA ILE A 56 -1.55 -6.88 8.73
C ILE A 56 -0.13 -7.26 8.30
N ILE A 57 0.40 -6.64 7.24
CA ILE A 57 1.77 -6.89 6.76
C ILE A 57 2.79 -6.54 7.85
N SER A 58 2.65 -5.37 8.48
CA SER A 58 3.62 -4.87 9.49
C SER A 58 3.77 -5.77 10.72
N THR A 59 2.76 -6.59 11.03
CA THR A 59 2.76 -7.49 12.19
C THR A 59 3.17 -8.92 11.86
N LYS A 60 3.09 -9.32 10.58
CA LYS A 60 3.26 -10.72 10.15
C LYS A 60 4.55 -10.99 9.41
N THR A 61 5.30 -9.96 9.03
CA THR A 61 6.34 -10.12 8.01
C THR A 61 7.67 -9.53 8.48
N SER A 62 8.71 -10.37 8.58
CA SER A 62 10.10 -9.97 8.85
C SER A 62 10.89 -9.63 7.57
N LEU A 63 10.20 -9.29 6.48
CA LEU A 63 10.79 -9.03 5.16
C LEU A 63 11.19 -7.55 4.97
N PHE A 64 10.77 -6.68 5.87
CA PHE A 64 11.03 -5.24 5.85
C PHE A 64 11.65 -4.80 7.18
#